data_AF-A0A9D2QBI4-F1
#
_entry.id   AF-A0A9D2QBI4-F1
#
_cell.length_a   1.000
_cell.length_b   1.000
_cell.length_c   1.000
_cell.angle_alpha   90.00
_cell.angle_beta   90.00
_cell.angle_gamma   90.00
#
_symmetry.space_group_name_H-M   'P 1'
#
loop_
_entity.id
_entity.type
_entity.pdbx_description
1 polymer ?
#
loop_
_entity_poly.entity_id
_entity_poly.type
_entity_poly.pdbx_seq_one_letter_code
_entity_poly.pdbx_strand_id
1 'polypeptide(L)'
;MIEIASKKNKYTYNAYHIVKSFFPGEEIIQKVDEKQEPLMAVRLPGGSCFSLAPGEVDAVLEGQEFSAEEAREQAVKKEVTRRLYRYLAEETGRELAWGTLTGVRPTKIPMEQLEGGASEEEAAQFMMEKYYVSPEKAFLAAEVASRENALLSRLDCDKGFSLYIGIPFCPSVCSYCSFSSSPIGLWKDKVDAYLDALIKEIRYIGSRAEGRVPDTVYIGGGTPTTLEPEQLKRLLDTVMECFDLSNVLEFTVEAGRPDSITEEKLSVIREYPVSRISINPQTMQQKTLDLVGRRHTVGQTVQAFELARKKGFDNINMDLIAGLPGETIGDMEDTLRQVEALHPDSLTVHALAIKRAARFGQEGRTADLHAEISGMVERAYASARRMGLVPYYLYRQKNIAGNFENVGYAELDKAGIYNILIMEEKQTILAAGAGASTKILLKNPIIRDGGKEVNLVRAENVKNINDYIARIDEMIERKGEWLWR
;
A
#
# COMPACT_ATOMS: atom_id res chain seq x y z
N MET A 1 -27.00 16.09 2.50
CA MET A 1 -25.95 17.00 1.99
C MET A 1 -25.30 17.71 3.16
N ILE A 2 -23.97 17.72 3.22
CA ILE A 2 -23.16 18.35 4.26
C ILE A 2 -22.40 19.53 3.66
N GLU A 3 -22.38 20.66 4.37
CA GLU A 3 -21.63 21.84 3.97
C GLU A 3 -20.44 22.06 4.91
N ILE A 4 -19.24 22.19 4.33
CA ILE A 4 -18.01 22.56 5.04
C ILE A 4 -17.60 23.96 4.58
N ALA A 5 -17.66 24.93 5.47
CA ALA A 5 -17.13 26.28 5.26
C ALA A 5 -15.82 26.45 6.02
N SER A 6 -14.78 26.97 5.37
CA SER A 6 -13.45 27.14 5.97
C SER A 6 -12.83 28.48 5.61
N LYS A 7 -12.22 29.15 6.59
CA LYS A 7 -11.59 30.47 6.38
C LYS A 7 -10.38 30.41 5.47
N LYS A 8 -9.64 29.30 5.53
CA LYS A 8 -8.46 29.02 4.69
C LYS A 8 -8.61 27.67 4.00
N ASN A 9 -8.03 27.53 2.80
CA ASN A 9 -8.01 26.25 2.09
C ASN A 9 -7.21 25.16 2.84
N LYS A 10 -6.27 25.53 3.71
CA LYS A 10 -5.37 24.58 4.40
C LYS A 10 -6.10 23.58 5.33
N TYR A 11 -7.32 23.90 5.78
CA TYR A 11 -8.12 23.06 6.70
C TYR A 11 -9.13 22.16 5.98
N THR A 12 -9.52 22.50 4.76
CA THR A 12 -10.62 21.85 4.01
C THR A 12 -10.35 20.37 3.78
N TYR A 13 -9.10 19.99 3.50
CA TYR A 13 -8.71 18.62 3.23
C TYR A 13 -8.99 17.68 4.42
N ASN A 14 -8.49 18.02 5.61
CA ASN A 14 -8.70 17.18 6.80
C ASN A 14 -10.18 17.11 7.17
N ALA A 15 -10.87 18.25 7.12
CA ALA A 15 -12.30 18.32 7.42
C ALA A 15 -13.12 17.46 6.47
N TYR A 16 -12.84 17.52 5.16
CA TYR A 16 -13.48 16.65 4.17
C TYR A 16 -13.35 15.18 4.55
N HIS A 17 -12.12 14.72 4.81
CA HIS A 17 -11.85 13.31 5.01
C HIS A 17 -12.40 12.78 6.33
N ILE A 18 -12.38 13.58 7.40
CA ILE A 18 -13.01 13.20 8.67
C ILE A 18 -14.52 13.15 8.50
N VAL A 19 -15.14 14.21 8.01
CA VAL A 19 -16.60 14.25 7.79
C VAL A 19 -17.04 13.11 6.87
N LYS A 20 -16.29 12.81 5.81
CA LYS A 20 -16.59 11.69 4.90
C LYS A 20 -16.43 10.31 5.57
N SER A 21 -15.55 10.18 6.55
CA SER A 21 -15.38 8.93 7.31
C SER A 21 -16.56 8.68 8.25
N PHE A 22 -17.13 9.73 8.83
CA PHE A 22 -18.39 9.65 9.56
C PHE A 22 -19.57 9.47 8.56
N PHE A 23 -19.68 10.27 7.52
CA PHE A 23 -20.85 10.27 6.63
C PHE A 23 -20.49 9.78 5.22
N PRO A 24 -20.23 8.46 5.04
CA PRO A 24 -19.72 7.94 3.77
C PRO A 24 -20.72 8.07 2.62
N GLY A 25 -22.02 7.99 2.90
CA GLY A 25 -23.10 8.13 1.92
C GLY A 25 -23.45 9.59 1.57
N GLU A 26 -23.03 10.57 2.36
CA GLU A 26 -23.44 11.95 2.18
C GLU A 26 -22.60 12.69 1.13
N GLU A 27 -23.26 13.51 0.33
CA GLU A 27 -22.59 14.50 -0.51
C GLU A 27 -22.04 15.64 0.35
N ILE A 28 -20.77 16.00 0.13
CA ILE A 28 -20.07 17.05 0.88
C ILE A 28 -19.70 18.18 -0.08
N ILE A 29 -20.18 19.39 0.21
CA ILE A 29 -19.80 20.62 -0.48
C ILE A 29 -18.79 21.37 0.39
N GLN A 30 -17.72 21.88 -0.25
CA GLN A 30 -16.71 22.69 0.43
C GLN A 30 -16.71 24.10 -0.10
N LYS A 31 -16.67 25.09 0.80
CA LYS A 31 -16.54 26.50 0.49
C LYS A 31 -15.38 27.11 1.27
N VAL A 32 -14.51 27.84 0.58
CA VAL A 32 -13.49 28.69 1.21
C VAL A 32 -13.99 30.13 1.15
N ASP A 33 -14.05 30.78 2.31
CA ASP A 33 -14.44 32.18 2.43
C ASP A 33 -13.56 32.86 3.48
N GLU A 34 -12.58 33.63 3.01
CA GLU A 34 -11.61 34.33 3.86
C GLU A 34 -12.25 35.39 4.76
N LYS A 35 -13.44 35.87 4.38
CA LYS A 35 -14.19 36.90 5.12
C LYS A 35 -15.08 36.31 6.22
N GLN A 36 -15.24 34.99 6.27
CA GLN A 36 -16.06 34.38 7.31
C GLN A 36 -15.42 34.56 8.70
N GLU A 37 -16.27 34.74 9.71
CA GLU A 37 -15.83 34.86 11.11
C GLU A 37 -15.19 33.57 11.65
N PRO A 38 -15.87 32.39 11.61
CA PRO A 38 -15.30 31.17 12.14
C PRO A 38 -14.10 30.69 11.31
N LEU A 39 -13.14 30.02 11.95
CA LEU A 39 -12.09 29.29 11.23
C LEU A 39 -12.69 28.18 10.38
N MET A 40 -13.70 27.50 10.91
CA MET A 40 -14.38 26.38 10.27
C MET A 40 -15.82 26.27 10.79
N ALA A 41 -16.73 25.97 9.86
CA ALA A 41 -18.08 25.56 10.19
C ALA A 41 -18.49 24.32 9.37
N VAL A 42 -19.23 23.40 9.99
CA VAL A 42 -19.77 22.21 9.34
C VAL A 42 -21.25 22.08 9.65
N ARG A 43 -22.10 22.01 8.62
CA ARG A 43 -23.54 21.79 8.77
C ARG A 43 -23.89 20.36 8.39
N LEU A 44 -24.46 19.61 9.33
CA LEU A 44 -24.85 18.22 9.15
C LEU A 44 -26.31 18.10 8.67
N PRO A 45 -26.70 16.96 8.07
CA PRO A 45 -28.09 16.69 7.76
C PRO A 45 -28.87 16.57 9.08
N GLY A 46 -29.96 17.33 9.23
CA GLY A 46 -30.71 17.40 10.49
C GLY A 46 -30.55 18.69 11.28
N GLY A 47 -29.68 19.61 10.84
CA GLY A 47 -29.59 20.98 11.38
C GLY A 47 -28.50 21.20 12.42
N SER A 48 -27.83 20.16 12.92
CA SER A 48 -26.66 20.30 13.80
C SER A 48 -25.53 21.05 13.08
N CYS A 49 -24.89 21.96 13.80
CA CYS A 49 -23.84 22.83 13.26
C CYS A 49 -22.62 22.85 14.18
N PHE A 50 -21.46 22.53 13.62
CA PHE A 50 -20.15 22.80 14.21
C PHE A 50 -19.70 24.19 13.79
N SER A 51 -19.19 24.98 14.73
CA SER A 51 -18.54 26.27 14.46
C SER A 51 -17.35 26.42 15.39
N LEU A 52 -16.22 26.88 14.87
CA LEU A 52 -14.99 27.06 15.64
C LEU A 52 -14.43 28.46 15.39
N ALA A 53 -14.38 29.29 16.42
CA ALA A 53 -13.83 30.64 16.34
C ALA A 53 -12.29 30.62 16.39
N PRO A 54 -11.59 31.60 15.78
CA PRO A 54 -10.13 31.70 15.87
C PRO A 54 -9.60 31.75 17.31
N GLY A 55 -10.22 32.56 18.16
CA GLY A 55 -9.81 32.74 19.55
C GLY A 55 -9.87 31.46 20.40
N GLU A 56 -10.75 30.51 20.06
CA GLU A 56 -10.83 29.21 20.76
C GLU A 56 -9.59 28.35 20.48
N VAL A 57 -9.04 28.42 19.26
CA VAL A 57 -7.82 27.68 18.92
C VAL A 57 -6.59 28.40 19.45
N ASP A 58 -6.57 29.72 19.35
CA ASP A 58 -5.45 30.53 19.85
C ASP A 58 -5.27 30.37 21.37
N ALA A 59 -6.36 30.29 22.15
CA ALA A 59 -6.31 30.05 23.60
C ALA A 59 -5.68 28.68 23.97
N VAL A 60 -5.88 27.64 23.15
CA VAL A 60 -5.27 26.31 23.39
C VAL A 60 -3.78 26.29 23.04
N LEU A 61 -3.37 27.13 22.07
CA LEU A 61 -1.98 27.25 21.63
C LEU A 61 -1.22 28.34 22.40
N GLU A 62 -1.87 29.02 23.33
CA GLU A 62 -1.27 30.07 24.16
C GLU A 62 -0.13 29.49 25.01
N GLY A 63 1.03 30.16 24.99
CA GLY A 63 2.23 29.71 25.71
C GLY A 63 3.05 28.63 25.00
N GLN A 64 2.68 28.18 23.80
CA GLN A 64 3.52 27.30 22.98
C GLN A 64 4.49 28.11 22.12
N GLU A 65 5.78 27.81 22.22
CA GLU A 65 6.80 28.37 21.33
C GLU A 65 6.83 27.61 20.00
N PHE A 66 6.74 28.33 18.89
CA PHE A 66 6.84 27.77 17.55
C PHE A 66 8.10 28.31 16.87
N SER A 67 8.94 27.41 16.38
CA SER A 67 10.18 27.76 15.66
C SER A 67 9.94 28.50 14.34
N ALA A 68 8.73 28.37 13.77
CA ALA A 68 8.34 29.01 12.51
C ALA A 68 6.82 29.21 12.44
N GLU A 69 6.37 30.16 11.60
CA GLU A 69 4.95 30.40 11.32
C GLU A 69 4.25 29.13 10.78
N GLU A 70 4.94 28.35 9.95
CA GLU A 70 4.41 27.10 9.40
C GLU A 70 4.15 26.04 10.48
N ALA A 71 4.98 25.98 11.52
CA ALA A 71 4.78 25.09 12.65
C ALA A 71 3.53 25.47 13.45
N ARG A 72 3.31 26.77 13.68
CA ARG A 72 2.08 27.30 14.31
C ARG A 72 0.85 26.97 13.46
N GLU A 73 0.91 27.20 12.15
CA GLU A 73 -0.20 26.86 11.26
C GLU A 73 -0.54 25.36 11.28
N GLN A 74 0.46 24.50 11.37
CA GLN A 74 0.26 23.06 11.47
C GLN A 74 -0.36 22.67 12.81
N ALA A 75 0.00 23.33 13.91
CA ALA A 75 -0.64 23.15 15.22
C ALA A 75 -2.12 23.57 15.19
N VAL A 76 -2.43 24.74 14.61
CA VAL A 76 -3.82 25.19 14.38
C VAL A 76 -4.60 24.15 13.59
N LYS A 77 -4.04 23.64 12.48
CA LYS A 77 -4.68 22.62 11.65
C LYS A 77 -4.98 21.34 12.46
N LYS A 78 -4.04 20.88 13.29
CA LYS A 78 -4.23 19.71 14.16
C LYS A 78 -5.37 19.96 15.15
N GLU A 79 -5.43 21.12 15.79
CA GLU A 79 -6.47 21.39 16.79
C GLU A 79 -7.86 21.53 16.16
N VAL A 80 -7.99 22.23 15.02
CA VAL A 80 -9.25 22.28 14.23
C VAL A 80 -9.74 20.87 13.91
N THR A 81 -8.82 19.99 13.48
CA THR A 81 -9.10 18.59 13.15
C THR A 81 -9.60 17.82 14.39
N ARG A 82 -8.99 18.02 15.56
CA ARG A 82 -9.37 17.36 16.83
C ARG A 82 -10.74 17.84 17.35
N ARG A 83 -11.03 19.14 17.27
CA ARG A 83 -12.33 19.71 17.68
C ARG A 83 -13.45 19.18 16.80
N LEU A 84 -13.24 19.17 15.48
CA LEU A 84 -14.20 18.61 14.54
C LEU A 84 -14.44 17.12 14.78
N TYR A 85 -13.39 16.33 14.99
CA TYR A 85 -13.54 14.90 15.29
C TYR A 85 -14.39 14.65 16.53
N ARG A 86 -14.11 15.33 17.65
CA ARG A 86 -14.87 15.18 18.90
C ARG A 86 -16.35 15.49 18.71
N TYR A 87 -16.65 16.63 18.07
CA TYR A 87 -18.02 17.00 17.76
C TYR A 87 -18.73 15.91 16.92
N LEU A 88 -18.09 15.39 15.87
CA LEU A 88 -18.70 14.36 15.03
C LEU A 88 -18.88 13.03 15.78
N ALA A 89 -17.95 12.68 16.66
CA ALA A 89 -18.05 11.48 17.49
C ALA A 89 -19.22 11.57 18.47
N GLU A 90 -19.39 12.72 19.14
CA GLU A 90 -20.52 13.01 20.03
C GLU A 90 -21.85 12.99 19.29
N GLU A 91 -21.96 13.72 18.16
CA GLU A 91 -23.19 13.81 17.37
C GLU A 91 -23.64 12.46 16.80
N THR A 92 -22.69 11.57 16.51
CA THR A 92 -22.99 10.27 15.88
C THR A 92 -22.96 9.09 16.84
N GLY A 93 -22.52 9.29 18.09
CA GLY A 93 -22.38 8.24 19.10
C GLY A 93 -21.38 7.14 18.72
N ARG A 94 -20.40 7.43 17.86
CA ARG A 94 -19.40 6.46 17.39
C ARG A 94 -18.02 7.07 17.28
N GLU A 95 -17.02 6.21 17.36
CA GLU A 95 -15.61 6.57 17.19
C GLU A 95 -15.03 5.88 15.96
N LEU A 96 -13.97 6.46 15.40
CA LEU A 96 -13.23 5.85 14.30
C LEU A 96 -11.99 5.14 14.86
N ALA A 97 -11.71 3.92 14.40
CA ALA A 97 -10.56 3.14 14.88
C ALA A 97 -9.21 3.87 14.74
N TRP A 98 -9.07 4.74 13.74
CA TRP A 98 -7.87 5.54 13.48
C TRP A 98 -8.02 7.02 13.92
N GLY A 99 -9.09 7.37 14.63
CA GLY A 99 -9.36 8.71 15.13
C GLY A 99 -9.26 9.79 14.05
N THR A 100 -8.39 10.77 14.30
CA THR A 100 -8.16 11.93 13.42
C THR A 100 -7.22 11.64 12.25
N LEU A 101 -6.58 10.47 12.19
CA LEU A 101 -5.63 10.15 11.14
C LEU A 101 -6.34 9.92 9.81
N THR A 102 -5.99 10.71 8.80
CA THR A 102 -6.52 10.60 7.41
C THR A 102 -5.44 10.19 6.39
N GLY A 103 -4.19 10.07 6.83
CA GLY A 103 -3.04 9.72 5.99
C GLY A 103 -2.97 8.24 5.60
N VAL A 104 -2.17 7.95 4.57
CA VAL A 104 -1.90 6.60 4.05
C VAL A 104 -1.04 5.76 4.97
N ARG A 105 -0.15 6.40 5.76
CA ARG A 105 0.86 5.68 6.53
C ARG A 105 0.79 6.04 8.02
N PRO A 106 0.06 5.26 8.82
CA PRO A 106 0.01 5.45 10.27
C PRO A 106 1.34 5.22 10.97
N THR A 107 2.16 4.27 10.46
CA THR A 107 3.39 3.81 11.12
C THR A 107 4.46 4.90 11.24
N LYS A 108 4.37 5.96 10.43
CA LYS A 108 5.30 7.09 10.51
C LYS A 108 5.31 7.78 11.88
N ILE A 109 4.14 7.89 12.53
CA ILE A 109 4.03 8.55 13.83
C ILE A 109 4.76 7.76 14.93
N PRO A 110 4.46 6.46 15.16
CA PRO A 110 5.19 5.68 16.15
C PRO A 110 6.66 5.49 15.75
N MET A 111 6.99 5.40 14.46
CA MET A 111 8.39 5.37 14.00
C MET A 111 9.18 6.60 14.49
N GLU A 112 8.64 7.81 14.34
CA GLU A 112 9.28 9.04 14.85
C GLU A 112 9.45 9.02 16.37
N GLN A 113 8.52 8.41 17.11
CA GLN A 113 8.65 8.25 18.58
C GLN A 113 9.75 7.25 18.94
N LEU A 114 9.80 6.10 18.26
CA LEU A 114 10.80 5.04 18.47
C LEU A 114 12.22 5.54 18.11
N GLU A 115 12.38 6.24 16.98
CA GLU A 115 13.63 6.90 16.59
C GLU A 115 14.05 7.96 17.63
N GLY A 116 13.09 8.57 18.34
CA GLY A 116 13.31 9.48 19.46
C GLY A 116 13.60 8.80 20.80
N GLY A 117 13.65 7.46 20.85
CA GLY A 117 13.97 6.67 22.04
C GLY A 117 12.78 6.26 22.91
N ALA A 118 11.54 6.48 22.45
CA ALA A 118 10.35 5.98 23.14
C ALA A 118 10.23 4.45 23.02
N SER A 119 9.54 3.83 23.98
CA SER A 119 9.08 2.44 23.91
C SER A 119 7.88 2.27 22.98
N GLU A 120 7.57 1.02 22.61
CA GLU A 120 6.38 0.70 21.82
C GLU A 120 5.09 1.13 22.53
N GLU A 121 5.01 0.96 23.85
CA GLU A 121 3.88 1.36 24.68
C GLU A 121 3.71 2.88 24.71
N GLU A 122 4.80 3.64 24.85
CA GLU A 122 4.76 5.10 24.83
C GLU A 122 4.35 5.62 23.44
N ALA A 123 4.85 5.01 22.37
CA ALA A 123 4.48 5.35 21.01
C ALA A 123 2.98 5.08 20.74
N ALA A 124 2.45 3.95 21.21
CA ALA A 124 1.03 3.64 21.13
C ALA A 124 0.19 4.63 21.96
N GLN A 125 0.59 4.92 23.19
CA GLN A 125 -0.10 5.87 24.07
C GLN A 125 -0.16 7.27 23.45
N PHE A 126 0.95 7.71 22.84
CA PHE A 126 1.01 8.97 22.10
C PHE A 126 -0.03 9.03 20.97
N MET A 127 -0.21 7.93 20.22
CA MET A 127 -1.24 7.86 19.17
C MET A 127 -2.66 7.95 19.73
N MET A 128 -2.94 7.29 20.85
CA MET A 128 -4.25 7.33 21.51
C MET A 128 -4.57 8.75 21.99
N GLU A 129 -3.65 9.41 22.68
CA GLU A 129 -3.90 10.73 23.28
C GLU A 129 -3.93 11.88 22.26
N LYS A 130 -3.01 11.88 21.30
CA LYS A 130 -2.86 12.99 20.36
C LYS A 130 -3.81 12.87 19.18
N TYR A 131 -4.10 11.64 18.75
CA TYR A 131 -4.84 11.38 17.51
C TYR A 131 -6.15 10.65 17.71
N TYR A 132 -6.48 10.22 18.93
CA TYR A 132 -7.69 9.44 19.26
C TYR A 132 -7.77 8.12 18.51
N VAL A 133 -6.62 7.50 18.26
CA VAL A 133 -6.54 6.16 17.66
C VAL A 133 -6.97 5.15 18.72
N SER A 134 -7.79 4.17 18.35
CA SER A 134 -8.19 3.07 19.24
C SER A 134 -6.98 2.30 19.75
N PRO A 135 -7.03 1.72 20.97
CA PRO A 135 -5.93 0.95 21.54
C PRO A 135 -5.41 -0.12 20.58
N GLU A 136 -6.30 -0.89 19.96
CA GLU A 136 -5.95 -2.00 19.07
C GLU A 136 -5.13 -1.52 17.86
N LYS A 137 -5.50 -0.38 17.26
CA LYS A 137 -4.79 0.17 16.10
C LYS A 137 -3.50 0.90 16.49
N ALA A 138 -3.46 1.52 17.67
CA ALA A 138 -2.28 2.18 18.18
C ALA A 138 -1.16 1.16 18.47
N PHE A 139 -1.48 0.06 19.16
CA PHE A 139 -0.54 -1.03 19.39
C PHE A 139 -0.11 -1.70 18.08
N LEU A 140 -1.04 -1.99 17.17
CA LEU A 140 -0.71 -2.53 15.84
C LEU A 140 0.29 -1.64 15.10
N ALA A 141 0.06 -0.33 15.08
CA ALA A 141 0.95 0.61 14.40
C ALA A 141 2.34 0.72 15.06
N ALA A 142 2.40 0.69 16.39
CA ALA A 142 3.65 0.72 17.14
C ALA A 142 4.46 -0.58 16.94
N GLU A 143 3.80 -1.73 17.02
CA GLU A 143 4.38 -3.05 16.81
C GLU A 143 4.97 -3.19 15.39
N VAL A 144 4.22 -2.74 14.38
CA VAL A 144 4.71 -2.69 12.99
C VAL A 144 5.89 -1.73 12.87
N ALA A 145 5.81 -0.52 13.42
CA ALA A 145 6.89 0.46 13.32
C ALA A 145 8.20 -0.03 13.98
N SER A 146 8.10 -0.73 15.10
CA SER A 146 9.26 -1.35 15.75
C SER A 146 9.93 -2.40 14.87
N ARG A 147 9.14 -3.26 14.21
CA ARG A 147 9.67 -4.25 13.27
C ARG A 147 10.23 -3.62 12.00
N GLU A 148 9.53 -2.64 11.43
CA GLU A 148 10.02 -1.84 10.32
C GLU A 148 11.39 -1.24 10.69
N ASN A 149 11.53 -0.63 11.87
CA ASN A 149 12.79 -0.05 12.34
C ASN A 149 13.92 -1.08 12.44
N ALA A 150 13.64 -2.24 13.05
CA ALA A 150 14.61 -3.33 13.18
C ALA A 150 15.07 -3.86 11.81
N LEU A 151 14.16 -4.02 10.85
CA LEU A 151 14.48 -4.47 9.49
C LEU A 151 15.27 -3.41 8.71
N LEU A 152 14.83 -2.15 8.78
CA LEU A 152 15.47 -1.03 8.08
C LEU A 152 16.87 -0.74 8.62
N SER A 153 17.13 -0.99 9.90
CA SER A 153 18.47 -0.83 10.50
C SER A 153 19.56 -1.71 9.88
N ARG A 154 19.16 -2.75 9.12
CA ARG A 154 20.08 -3.66 8.42
C ARG A 154 20.46 -3.17 7.02
N LEU A 155 19.80 -2.13 6.50
CA LEU A 155 19.98 -1.62 5.15
C LEU A 155 21.10 -0.58 5.09
N ASP A 156 21.90 -0.64 4.03
CA ASP A 156 22.76 0.48 3.65
C ASP A 156 21.91 1.47 2.84
N CYS A 157 21.19 2.37 3.52
CA CYS A 157 20.35 3.37 2.86
C CYS A 157 21.14 4.36 1.97
N ASP A 158 22.48 4.41 2.09
CA ASP A 158 23.35 5.31 1.33
C ASP A 158 23.79 4.73 -0.01
N LYS A 159 24.12 3.44 -0.04
CA LYS A 159 24.63 2.73 -1.23
C LYS A 159 23.67 1.69 -1.78
N GLY A 160 22.71 1.26 -0.98
CA GLY A 160 21.67 0.31 -1.34
C GLY A 160 20.52 0.94 -2.13
N PHE A 161 19.82 0.11 -2.89
CA PHE A 161 18.56 0.47 -3.54
C PHE A 161 17.62 -0.72 -3.63
N SER A 162 16.35 -0.47 -3.91
CA SER A 162 15.39 -1.53 -4.24
C SER A 162 15.13 -1.57 -5.73
N LEU A 163 15.21 -2.75 -6.34
CA LEU A 163 14.91 -2.97 -7.75
C LEU A 163 13.48 -3.50 -7.91
N TYR A 164 12.66 -2.80 -8.70
CA TYR A 164 11.33 -3.28 -9.09
C TYR A 164 11.27 -3.54 -10.59
N ILE A 165 10.71 -4.67 -10.99
CA ILE A 165 10.52 -5.05 -12.39
C ILE A 165 9.05 -5.39 -12.60
N GLY A 166 8.36 -4.57 -13.39
CA GLY A 166 6.94 -4.75 -13.68
C GLY A 166 6.72 -5.61 -14.91
N ILE A 167 5.96 -6.70 -14.79
CA ILE A 167 5.43 -7.51 -15.89
C ILE A 167 3.93 -7.20 -16.05
N PRO A 168 3.49 -6.48 -17.09
CA PRO A 168 2.16 -5.90 -17.18
C PRO A 168 1.11 -6.88 -17.71
N PHE A 169 1.35 -8.18 -17.60
CA PHE A 169 0.48 -9.21 -18.18
C PHE A 169 -0.20 -10.05 -17.09
N CYS A 170 -1.46 -10.39 -17.30
CA CYS A 170 -2.26 -11.27 -16.46
C CYS A 170 -3.00 -12.29 -17.34
N PRO A 171 -3.40 -13.47 -16.83
CA PRO A 171 -4.31 -14.36 -17.57
C PRO A 171 -5.65 -13.68 -17.89
N SER A 172 -6.17 -12.92 -16.93
CA SER A 172 -7.37 -12.09 -17.05
C SER A 172 -7.25 -10.83 -16.18
N VAL A 173 -7.95 -9.76 -16.55
CA VAL A 173 -8.07 -8.56 -15.70
C VAL A 173 -9.19 -8.79 -14.68
N CYS A 174 -8.84 -8.70 -13.39
CA CYS A 174 -9.83 -8.82 -12.32
C CYS A 174 -10.58 -7.50 -12.16
N SER A 175 -11.88 -7.56 -11.88
CA SER A 175 -12.75 -6.38 -11.81
C SER A 175 -12.37 -5.43 -10.66
N TYR A 176 -11.79 -5.94 -9.58
CA TYR A 176 -11.31 -5.14 -8.45
C TYR A 176 -9.86 -4.65 -8.62
N CYS A 177 -9.13 -5.04 -9.67
CA CYS A 177 -7.69 -4.78 -9.80
C CYS A 177 -7.38 -3.30 -10.06
N SER A 178 -6.42 -2.72 -9.33
CA SER A 178 -5.95 -1.34 -9.55
C SER A 178 -4.69 -1.26 -10.39
N PHE A 179 -4.01 -2.39 -10.60
CA PHE A 179 -2.77 -2.46 -11.34
C PHE A 179 -3.03 -2.32 -12.84
N SER A 180 -2.13 -1.60 -13.51
CA SER A 180 -2.13 -1.46 -14.97
C SER A 180 -1.65 -2.77 -15.59
N SER A 181 -2.58 -3.71 -15.77
CA SER A 181 -2.30 -5.03 -16.35
C SER A 181 -3.18 -5.29 -17.58
N SER A 182 -2.65 -6.10 -18.49
CA SER A 182 -3.29 -6.46 -19.76
C SER A 182 -3.47 -7.98 -19.86
N PRO A 183 -4.57 -8.48 -20.46
CA PRO A 183 -4.74 -9.92 -20.70
C PRO A 183 -3.66 -10.45 -21.66
N ILE A 184 -2.86 -11.42 -21.22
CA ILE A 184 -1.74 -11.99 -22.00
C ILE A 184 -2.18 -12.50 -23.37
N GLY A 185 -3.39 -13.07 -23.48
CA GLY A 185 -3.94 -13.57 -24.74
C GLY A 185 -4.09 -12.53 -25.85
N LEU A 186 -4.21 -11.24 -25.51
CA LEU A 186 -4.27 -10.14 -26.49
C LEU A 186 -2.88 -9.59 -26.87
N TRP A 187 -1.85 -10.00 -26.13
CA TRP A 187 -0.50 -9.43 -26.22
C TRP A 187 0.57 -10.46 -26.51
N LYS A 188 0.20 -11.73 -26.75
CA LYS A 188 1.13 -12.85 -26.94
C LYS A 188 2.25 -12.53 -27.95
N ASP A 189 1.89 -11.94 -29.09
CA ASP A 189 2.85 -11.61 -30.17
C ASP A 189 3.75 -10.41 -29.84
N LYS A 190 3.51 -9.72 -28.72
CA LYS A 190 4.29 -8.55 -28.27
C LYS A 190 5.05 -8.80 -26.98
N VAL A 191 4.95 -9.98 -26.39
CA VAL A 191 5.65 -10.30 -25.13
C VAL A 191 7.16 -10.21 -25.31
N ASP A 192 7.71 -10.77 -26.38
CA ASP A 192 9.16 -10.73 -26.61
C ASP A 192 9.65 -9.31 -26.92
N ALA A 193 8.91 -8.54 -27.72
CA ALA A 193 9.23 -7.13 -27.97
C ALA A 193 9.17 -6.28 -26.68
N TYR A 194 8.23 -6.59 -25.79
CA TYR A 194 8.18 -5.99 -24.46
C TYR A 194 9.40 -6.36 -23.62
N LEU A 195 9.78 -7.65 -23.60
CA LEU A 195 10.95 -8.13 -22.88
C LEU A 195 12.24 -7.53 -23.43
N ASP A 196 12.37 -7.32 -24.74
CA ASP A 196 13.51 -6.64 -25.35
C ASP A 196 13.67 -5.20 -24.81
N ALA A 197 12.57 -4.45 -24.78
CA ALA A 197 12.53 -3.10 -24.22
C ALA A 197 12.84 -3.11 -22.71
N LEU A 198 12.23 -4.03 -21.96
CA LEU A 198 12.46 -4.19 -20.52
C LEU A 198 13.93 -4.51 -20.20
N ILE A 199 14.53 -5.45 -20.93
CA ILE A 199 15.94 -5.84 -20.78
C ILE A 199 16.86 -4.67 -21.11
N LYS A 200 16.55 -3.87 -22.13
CA LYS A 200 17.31 -2.65 -22.45
C LYS A 200 17.33 -1.67 -21.28
N GLU A 201 16.19 -1.48 -20.64
CA GLU A 201 16.06 -0.62 -19.47
C GLU A 201 16.74 -1.19 -18.22
N ILE A 202 16.61 -2.50 -17.96
CA ILE A 202 17.30 -3.19 -16.86
C ILE A 202 18.83 -3.05 -17.01
N ARG A 203 19.35 -3.28 -18.21
CA ARG A 203 20.79 -3.12 -18.51
C ARG A 203 21.26 -1.69 -18.30
N TYR A 204 20.47 -0.70 -18.72
CA TYR A 204 20.77 0.70 -18.43
C TYR A 204 20.85 0.97 -16.93
N ILE A 205 19.84 0.53 -16.17
CA ILE A 205 19.81 0.67 -14.70
C ILE A 205 21.05 0.02 -14.08
N GLY A 206 21.39 -1.22 -14.47
CA GLY A 206 22.58 -1.93 -14.02
C GLY A 206 23.87 -1.14 -14.29
N SER A 207 24.05 -0.67 -15.53
CA SER A 207 25.23 0.15 -15.89
C SER A 207 25.34 1.46 -15.11
N ARG A 208 24.22 2.01 -14.64
CA ARG A 208 24.20 3.23 -13.83
C ARG A 208 24.34 2.95 -12.34
N ALA A 209 24.10 1.73 -11.88
CA ALA A 209 24.18 1.33 -10.49
C ALA A 209 25.59 0.88 -10.05
N GLU A 210 26.63 1.14 -10.86
CA GLU A 210 28.00 0.73 -10.53
C GLU A 210 28.45 1.26 -9.15
N GLY A 211 28.92 0.37 -8.28
CA GLY A 211 29.27 0.66 -6.89
C GLY A 211 28.09 0.68 -5.90
N ARG A 212 26.90 0.34 -6.36
CA ARG A 212 25.66 0.19 -5.56
C ARG A 212 25.08 -1.20 -5.76
N VAL A 213 24.36 -1.70 -4.77
CA VAL A 213 23.78 -3.05 -4.79
C VAL A 213 22.30 -3.02 -4.45
N PRO A 214 21.48 -3.91 -5.03
CA PRO A 214 20.09 -4.03 -4.64
C PRO A 214 19.97 -4.73 -3.28
N ASP A 215 19.31 -4.10 -2.31
CA ASP A 215 18.90 -4.77 -1.06
C ASP A 215 17.67 -5.65 -1.29
N THR A 216 16.82 -5.24 -2.23
CA THR A 216 15.65 -6.02 -2.63
C THR A 216 15.50 -6.04 -4.15
N VAL A 217 15.00 -7.17 -4.66
CA VAL A 217 14.55 -7.33 -6.04
C VAL A 217 13.11 -7.82 -6.02
N TYR A 218 12.21 -7.10 -6.68
CA TYR A 218 10.79 -7.43 -6.72
C TYR A 218 10.29 -7.47 -8.16
N ILE A 219 9.94 -8.65 -8.65
CA ILE A 219 9.32 -8.85 -9.96
C ILE A 219 7.82 -9.04 -9.75
N GLY A 220 7.01 -8.09 -10.23
CA GLY A 220 5.57 -8.05 -9.98
C GLY A 220 4.77 -7.31 -11.05
N GLY A 221 3.68 -6.64 -10.66
CA GLY A 221 2.87 -5.79 -11.53
C GLY A 221 1.55 -6.43 -11.94
N GLY A 222 1.54 -7.16 -13.05
CA GLY A 222 0.47 -8.05 -13.42
C GLY A 222 0.68 -9.41 -12.77
N THR A 223 1.33 -10.31 -13.49
CA THR A 223 1.65 -11.66 -13.01
C THR A 223 2.88 -12.15 -13.76
N PRO A 224 4.09 -12.08 -13.18
CA PRO A 224 5.33 -12.55 -13.80
C PRO A 224 5.26 -13.98 -14.34
N THR A 225 4.58 -14.89 -13.64
CA THR A 225 4.40 -16.29 -14.09
C THR A 225 3.48 -16.44 -15.31
N THR A 226 2.97 -15.36 -15.91
CA THR A 226 2.34 -15.43 -17.25
C THR A 226 3.35 -15.55 -18.37
N LEU A 227 4.61 -15.19 -18.14
CA LEU A 227 5.70 -15.46 -19.08
C LEU A 227 5.88 -16.97 -19.25
N GLU A 228 6.31 -17.37 -20.45
CA GLU A 228 6.75 -18.74 -20.71
C GLU A 228 8.06 -19.04 -19.95
N PRO A 229 8.39 -20.31 -19.65
CA PRO A 229 9.60 -20.67 -18.91
C PRO A 229 10.89 -20.03 -19.47
N GLU A 230 11.07 -20.02 -20.79
CA GLU A 230 12.23 -19.45 -21.46
C GLU A 230 12.29 -17.93 -21.35
N GLN A 231 11.13 -17.27 -21.39
CA GLN A 231 11.00 -15.82 -21.22
C GLN A 231 11.32 -15.40 -19.79
N LEU A 232 10.82 -16.17 -18.81
CA LEU A 232 11.13 -15.97 -17.39
C LEU A 232 12.61 -16.17 -17.12
N LYS A 233 13.20 -17.24 -17.66
CA LYS A 233 14.63 -17.52 -17.57
C LYS A 233 15.46 -16.36 -18.15
N ARG A 234 15.11 -15.89 -19.36
CA ARG A 234 15.78 -14.77 -20.03
C ARG A 234 15.78 -13.49 -19.18
N LEU A 235 14.66 -13.19 -18.53
CA LEU A 235 14.56 -12.05 -17.62
C LEU A 235 15.47 -12.23 -16.38
N LEU A 236 15.40 -13.39 -15.73
CA LEU A 236 16.17 -13.68 -14.52
C LEU A 236 17.69 -13.73 -14.79
N ASP A 237 18.11 -14.30 -15.93
CA ASP A 237 19.50 -14.24 -16.42
C ASP A 237 19.96 -12.79 -16.55
N THR A 238 19.14 -11.93 -17.18
CA THR A 238 19.48 -10.50 -17.34
C THR A 238 19.68 -9.81 -15.99
N VAL A 239 18.84 -10.11 -14.99
CA VAL A 239 18.97 -9.53 -13.64
C VAL A 239 20.28 -9.97 -12.99
N MET A 240 20.60 -11.27 -13.03
CA MET A 240 21.86 -11.81 -12.51
C MET A 240 23.10 -11.27 -13.23
N GLU A 241 23.00 -10.98 -14.54
CA GLU A 241 24.07 -10.36 -15.32
C GLU A 241 24.30 -8.89 -14.95
N CYS A 242 23.23 -8.16 -14.62
CA CYS A 242 23.29 -6.71 -14.43
C CYS A 242 23.59 -6.27 -12.99
N PHE A 243 23.36 -7.13 -12.00
CA PHE A 243 23.44 -6.76 -10.59
C PHE A 243 24.15 -7.83 -9.75
N ASP A 244 24.95 -7.37 -8.79
CA ASP A 244 25.46 -8.24 -7.73
C ASP A 244 24.34 -8.51 -6.71
N LEU A 245 23.85 -9.75 -6.68
CA LEU A 245 22.80 -10.20 -5.77
C LEU A 245 23.32 -10.92 -4.53
N SER A 246 24.65 -10.92 -4.30
CA SER A 246 25.26 -11.68 -3.18
C SER A 246 24.78 -11.26 -1.79
N ASN A 247 24.35 -10.01 -1.65
CA ASN A 247 23.87 -9.43 -0.39
C ASN A 247 22.38 -9.05 -0.43
N VAL A 248 21.63 -9.52 -1.43
CA VAL A 248 20.19 -9.21 -1.53
C VAL A 248 19.47 -9.82 -0.32
N LEU A 249 18.69 -8.99 0.39
CA LEU A 249 17.92 -9.44 1.56
C LEU A 249 16.61 -10.09 1.14
N GLU A 250 16.01 -9.63 0.04
CA GLU A 250 14.80 -10.21 -0.54
C GLU A 250 14.88 -10.24 -2.05
N PHE A 251 14.60 -11.41 -2.65
CA PHE A 251 14.28 -11.51 -4.06
C PHE A 251 12.92 -12.18 -4.22
N THR A 252 11.92 -11.36 -4.56
CA THR A 252 10.54 -11.77 -4.78
C THR A 252 10.21 -11.91 -6.26
N VAL A 253 9.58 -13.03 -6.63
CA VAL A 253 8.86 -13.18 -7.91
C VAL A 253 7.40 -13.44 -7.61
N GLU A 254 6.51 -12.52 -8.01
CA GLU A 254 5.08 -12.75 -7.85
C GLU A 254 4.60 -13.90 -8.74
N ALA A 255 3.86 -14.82 -8.13
CA ALA A 255 3.10 -15.86 -8.80
C ALA A 255 1.61 -15.73 -8.42
N GLY A 256 1.12 -14.49 -8.29
CA GLY A 256 -0.17 -14.14 -7.67
C GLY A 256 -1.43 -14.66 -8.39
N ARG A 257 -1.28 -15.43 -9.47
CA ARG A 257 -2.35 -16.10 -10.21
C ARG A 257 -2.09 -17.61 -10.20
N PRO A 258 -2.88 -18.38 -9.45
CA PRO A 258 -2.74 -19.84 -9.44
C PRO A 258 -2.85 -20.48 -10.84
N ASP A 259 -3.66 -19.89 -11.72
CA ASP A 259 -3.86 -20.32 -13.11
C ASP A 259 -2.66 -20.07 -14.04
N SER A 260 -1.58 -19.44 -13.60
CA SER A 260 -0.35 -19.27 -14.39
C SER A 260 0.85 -20.08 -13.88
N ILE A 261 0.70 -20.76 -12.74
CA ILE A 261 1.77 -21.54 -12.11
C ILE A 261 1.86 -22.93 -12.76
N THR A 262 3.07 -23.31 -13.17
CA THR A 262 3.39 -24.67 -13.63
C THR A 262 4.67 -25.16 -12.97
N GLU A 263 4.90 -26.47 -13.03
CA GLU A 263 6.10 -27.10 -12.48
C GLU A 263 7.38 -26.58 -13.15
N GLU A 264 7.34 -26.37 -14.46
CA GLU A 264 8.47 -25.86 -15.25
C GLU A 264 8.84 -24.44 -14.82
N LYS A 265 7.84 -23.55 -14.67
CA LYS A 265 8.08 -22.16 -14.25
C LYS A 265 8.64 -22.09 -12.83
N LEU A 266 8.11 -22.88 -11.91
CA LEU A 266 8.65 -22.97 -10.55
C LEU A 266 10.08 -23.52 -10.55
N SER A 267 10.38 -24.49 -11.41
CA SER A 267 11.74 -25.04 -11.55
C SER A 267 12.71 -23.97 -12.05
N VAL A 268 12.33 -23.20 -13.08
CA VAL A 268 13.13 -22.04 -13.55
C VAL A 268 13.37 -21.05 -12.41
N ILE A 269 12.34 -20.64 -11.67
CA ILE A 269 12.49 -19.68 -10.55
C ILE A 269 13.49 -20.20 -9.50
N ARG A 270 13.49 -21.51 -9.21
CA ARG A 270 14.38 -22.14 -8.22
C ARG A 270 15.85 -22.20 -8.66
N GLU A 271 16.15 -22.01 -9.94
CA GLU A 271 17.54 -21.90 -10.42
C GLU A 271 18.21 -20.58 -9.99
N TYR A 272 17.43 -19.60 -9.53
CA TYR A 272 17.87 -18.26 -9.14
C TYR A 272 17.73 -18.05 -7.63
N PRO A 273 18.41 -17.05 -7.04
CA PRO A 273 18.33 -16.76 -5.61
C PRO A 273 17.01 -16.09 -5.21
N VAL A 274 15.88 -16.51 -5.79
CA VAL A 274 14.53 -16.08 -5.43
C VAL A 274 14.19 -16.67 -4.07
N SER A 275 14.16 -15.80 -3.06
CA SER A 275 13.89 -16.17 -1.67
C SER A 275 12.40 -16.16 -1.35
N ARG A 276 11.56 -15.54 -2.17
CA ARG A 276 10.14 -15.32 -1.87
C ARG A 276 9.25 -15.36 -3.11
N ILE A 277 8.05 -15.93 -2.96
CA ILE A 277 7.00 -15.89 -3.98
C ILE A 277 5.65 -15.51 -3.37
N SER A 278 4.67 -15.22 -4.21
CA SER A 278 3.27 -15.01 -3.80
C SER A 278 2.34 -15.94 -4.57
N ILE A 279 1.38 -16.58 -3.89
CA ILE A 279 0.32 -17.40 -4.48
C ILE A 279 -0.99 -16.94 -3.88
N ASN A 280 -1.72 -16.13 -4.64
CA ASN A 280 -2.75 -15.30 -4.04
C ASN A 280 -4.15 -15.77 -4.45
N PRO A 281 -4.92 -16.45 -3.58
CA PRO A 281 -6.30 -16.79 -3.90
C PRO A 281 -7.20 -15.56 -3.93
N GLN A 282 -6.91 -14.55 -3.11
CA GLN A 282 -7.77 -13.39 -2.81
C GLN A 282 -9.00 -13.77 -1.99
N THR A 283 -9.60 -14.92 -2.29
CA THR A 283 -10.65 -15.60 -1.53
C THR A 283 -10.64 -17.09 -1.89
N MET A 284 -11.06 -17.96 -0.97
CA MET A 284 -11.26 -19.38 -1.23
C MET A 284 -12.74 -19.71 -1.53
N GLN A 285 -13.52 -18.72 -1.96
CA GLN A 285 -14.91 -18.86 -2.37
C GLN A 285 -15.05 -18.87 -3.89
N GLN A 286 -15.36 -20.03 -4.47
CA GLN A 286 -15.49 -20.18 -5.93
C GLN A 286 -16.52 -19.22 -6.53
N LYS A 287 -17.69 -19.07 -5.86
CA LYS A 287 -18.76 -18.15 -6.26
C LYS A 287 -18.23 -16.72 -6.44
N THR A 288 -17.33 -16.28 -5.56
CA THR A 288 -16.76 -14.94 -5.60
C THR A 288 -15.69 -14.82 -6.67
N LEU A 289 -14.81 -15.83 -6.82
CA LEU A 289 -13.78 -15.87 -7.87
C LEU A 289 -14.40 -15.68 -9.26
N ASP A 290 -15.50 -16.39 -9.53
CA ASP A 290 -16.24 -16.31 -10.78
C ASP A 290 -16.80 -14.89 -11.01
N LEU A 291 -17.40 -14.28 -9.97
CA LEU A 291 -17.96 -12.93 -10.03
C LEU A 291 -16.90 -11.85 -10.30
N VAL A 292 -15.69 -11.99 -9.75
CA VAL A 292 -14.63 -10.99 -9.89
C VAL A 292 -13.73 -11.20 -11.12
N GLY A 293 -14.02 -12.21 -11.92
CA GLY A 293 -13.29 -12.51 -13.16
C GLY A 293 -11.95 -13.23 -12.95
N ARG A 294 -11.76 -13.87 -11.80
CA ARG A 294 -10.63 -14.78 -11.56
C ARG A 294 -11.03 -16.19 -12.00
N ARG A 295 -10.42 -16.69 -13.07
CA ARG A 295 -10.83 -17.93 -13.75
C ARG A 295 -10.18 -19.21 -13.21
N HIS A 296 -9.41 -19.11 -12.12
CA HIS A 296 -8.86 -20.29 -11.44
C HIS A 296 -9.89 -20.83 -10.45
N THR A 297 -9.76 -22.10 -10.12
CA THR A 297 -10.55 -22.74 -9.07
C THR A 297 -9.84 -22.67 -7.73
N VAL A 298 -10.59 -22.78 -6.63
CA VAL A 298 -10.04 -22.93 -5.28
C VAL A 298 -9.06 -24.12 -5.21
N GLY A 299 -9.40 -25.24 -5.87
CA GLY A 299 -8.52 -26.41 -5.97
C GLY A 299 -7.20 -26.13 -6.68
N GLN A 300 -7.20 -25.28 -7.71
CA GLN A 300 -5.95 -24.86 -8.39
C GLN A 300 -5.06 -24.01 -7.48
N THR A 301 -5.62 -23.19 -6.57
CA THR A 301 -4.83 -22.50 -5.55
C THR A 301 -4.10 -23.51 -4.66
N VAL A 302 -4.84 -24.50 -4.13
CA VAL A 302 -4.27 -25.54 -3.26
C VAL A 302 -3.15 -26.30 -3.99
N GLN A 303 -3.42 -26.76 -5.21
CA GLN A 303 -2.45 -27.48 -6.04
C GLN A 303 -1.20 -26.64 -6.34
N ALA A 304 -1.36 -25.36 -6.68
CA ALA A 304 -0.23 -24.47 -6.95
C ALA A 304 0.62 -24.23 -5.70
N PHE A 305 -0.03 -24.07 -4.54
CA PHE A 305 0.66 -23.92 -3.26
C PHE A 305 1.45 -25.18 -2.87
N GLU A 306 0.83 -26.34 -2.92
CA GLU A 306 1.47 -27.63 -2.63
C GLU A 306 2.62 -27.91 -3.60
N LEU A 307 2.46 -27.58 -4.89
CA LEU A 307 3.52 -27.72 -5.89
C LEU A 307 4.71 -26.81 -5.58
N ALA A 308 4.47 -25.57 -5.18
CA ALA A 308 5.54 -24.66 -4.75
C ALA A 308 6.25 -25.17 -3.49
N ARG A 309 5.52 -25.66 -2.48
CA ARG A 309 6.12 -26.32 -1.31
C ARG A 309 6.98 -27.52 -1.71
N LYS A 310 6.49 -28.39 -2.59
CA LYS A 310 7.23 -29.54 -3.11
C LYS A 310 8.52 -29.15 -3.85
N LYS A 311 8.53 -27.97 -4.51
CA LYS A 311 9.72 -27.40 -5.15
C LYS A 311 10.69 -26.70 -4.19
N GLY A 312 10.38 -26.69 -2.90
CA GLY A 312 11.25 -26.17 -1.84
C GLY A 312 11.10 -24.67 -1.58
N PHE A 313 9.99 -24.05 -2.00
CA PHE A 313 9.69 -22.69 -1.57
C PHE A 313 9.22 -22.67 -0.12
N ASP A 314 9.91 -21.91 0.72
CA ASP A 314 9.69 -21.79 2.17
C ASP A 314 9.37 -20.34 2.59
N ASN A 315 9.09 -19.47 1.62
CA ASN A 315 8.54 -18.13 1.83
C ASN A 315 7.47 -17.85 0.75
N ILE A 316 6.25 -18.26 1.04
CA ILE A 316 5.07 -18.14 0.18
C ILE A 316 4.07 -17.25 0.88
N ASN A 317 3.78 -16.13 0.24
CA ASN A 317 2.71 -15.24 0.67
C ASN A 317 1.38 -15.55 0.01
N MET A 318 0.30 -15.35 0.76
CA MET A 318 -1.05 -15.35 0.23
C MET A 318 -1.72 -14.00 0.47
N ASP A 319 -2.21 -13.35 -0.59
CA ASP A 319 -3.04 -12.15 -0.46
C ASP A 319 -4.53 -12.54 -0.38
N LEU A 320 -5.24 -11.92 0.57
CA LEU A 320 -6.69 -11.96 0.74
C LEU A 320 -7.30 -10.58 0.59
N ILE A 321 -8.55 -10.51 0.13
CA ILE A 321 -9.31 -9.26 0.02
C ILE A 321 -10.59 -9.36 0.84
N ALA A 322 -10.68 -8.56 1.90
CA ALA A 322 -11.91 -8.36 2.66
C ALA A 322 -12.87 -7.43 1.88
N GLY A 323 -14.16 -7.78 1.89
CA GLY A 323 -15.21 -6.98 1.26
C GLY A 323 -15.42 -7.25 -0.23
N LEU A 324 -15.02 -8.43 -0.73
CA LEU A 324 -15.35 -8.83 -2.09
C LEU A 324 -16.88 -8.98 -2.29
N PRO A 325 -17.37 -8.77 -3.52
CA PRO A 325 -18.81 -8.73 -3.78
C PRO A 325 -19.48 -10.07 -3.48
N GLY A 326 -20.53 -10.03 -2.65
CA GLY A 326 -21.32 -11.21 -2.29
C GLY A 326 -20.73 -12.05 -1.15
N GLU A 327 -19.63 -11.63 -0.53
CA GLU A 327 -19.05 -12.30 0.62
C GLU A 327 -19.59 -11.78 1.95
N THR A 328 -19.74 -12.70 2.90
CA THR A 328 -20.11 -12.44 4.29
C THR A 328 -18.94 -12.73 5.22
N ILE A 329 -19.05 -12.37 6.50
CA ILE A 329 -18.03 -12.74 7.51
C ILE A 329 -17.82 -14.27 7.53
N GLY A 330 -18.88 -15.07 7.39
CA GLY A 330 -18.77 -16.53 7.34
C GLY A 330 -17.98 -17.05 6.12
N ASP A 331 -18.10 -16.38 4.97
CA ASP A 331 -17.30 -16.70 3.78
C ASP A 331 -15.80 -16.41 4.00
N MET A 332 -15.49 -15.34 4.73
CA MET A 332 -14.12 -15.01 5.14
C MET A 332 -13.59 -16.01 6.18
N GLU A 333 -14.40 -16.42 7.15
CA GLU A 333 -14.00 -17.43 8.15
C GLU A 333 -13.67 -18.78 7.48
N ASP A 334 -14.47 -19.23 6.50
CA ASP A 334 -14.15 -20.42 5.73
C ASP A 334 -12.90 -20.23 4.86
N THR A 335 -12.71 -19.05 4.25
CA THR A 335 -11.48 -18.72 3.52
C THR A 335 -10.25 -18.84 4.41
N LEU A 336 -10.31 -18.24 5.60
CA LEU A 336 -9.22 -18.27 6.58
C LEU A 336 -8.95 -19.70 7.06
N ARG A 337 -9.98 -20.51 7.33
CA ARG A 337 -9.82 -21.93 7.69
C ARG A 337 -9.05 -22.71 6.62
N GLN A 338 -9.33 -22.46 5.34
CA GLN A 338 -8.63 -23.11 4.23
C GLN A 338 -7.19 -22.61 4.08
N VAL A 339 -6.95 -21.31 4.26
CA VAL A 339 -5.60 -20.71 4.24
C VAL A 339 -4.76 -21.20 5.41
N GLU A 340 -5.33 -21.30 6.62
CA GLU A 340 -4.69 -21.88 7.80
C GLU A 340 -4.21 -23.31 7.53
N ALA A 341 -5.01 -24.12 6.84
CA ALA A 341 -4.63 -25.49 6.49
C ALA A 341 -3.44 -25.57 5.51
N LEU A 342 -3.23 -24.52 4.69
CA LEU A 342 -2.08 -24.44 3.79
C LEU A 342 -0.79 -24.00 4.52
N HIS A 343 -0.90 -23.33 5.66
CA HIS A 343 0.24 -22.79 6.43
C HIS A 343 1.20 -21.94 5.56
N PRO A 344 0.75 -20.79 5.02
CA PRO A 344 1.64 -19.86 4.34
C PRO A 344 2.58 -19.16 5.33
N ASP A 345 3.78 -18.80 4.87
CA ASP A 345 4.78 -18.11 5.70
C ASP A 345 4.48 -16.60 5.81
N SER A 346 3.58 -16.11 4.97
CA SER A 346 3.10 -14.73 4.96
C SER A 346 1.65 -14.64 4.50
N LEU A 347 0.90 -13.73 5.10
CA LEU A 347 -0.48 -13.41 4.77
C LEU A 347 -0.61 -11.91 4.62
N THR A 348 -1.12 -11.44 3.49
CA THR A 348 -1.48 -10.02 3.33
C THR A 348 -2.98 -9.89 3.22
N VAL A 349 -3.56 -9.00 4.03
CA VAL A 349 -5.00 -8.75 4.06
C VAL A 349 -5.26 -7.35 3.53
N HIS A 350 -5.98 -7.27 2.42
CA HIS A 350 -6.40 -6.02 1.81
C HIS A 350 -7.87 -5.73 2.08
N ALA A 351 -8.23 -4.48 2.32
CA ALA A 351 -9.63 -4.05 2.37
C ALA A 351 -10.06 -3.50 1.01
N LEU A 352 -11.17 -4.00 0.45
CA LEU A 352 -11.69 -3.52 -0.82
C LEU A 352 -12.14 -2.06 -0.69
N ALA A 353 -11.71 -1.21 -1.62
CA ALA A 353 -12.16 0.18 -1.65
C ALA A 353 -13.67 0.29 -1.92
N ILE A 354 -14.41 1.00 -1.08
CA ILE A 354 -15.88 1.14 -1.18
C ILE A 354 -16.36 1.65 -2.54
N LYS A 355 -15.62 2.56 -3.20
CA LYS A 355 -15.97 3.02 -4.56
C LYS A 355 -15.95 1.89 -5.60
N ARG A 356 -15.14 0.85 -5.38
CA ARG A 356 -15.11 -0.35 -6.23
C ARG A 356 -16.24 -1.29 -5.85
N ALA A 357 -16.51 -1.47 -4.55
CA ALA A 357 -17.68 -2.20 -4.05
C ALA A 357 -19.00 -1.67 -4.67
N ALA A 358 -19.17 -0.35 -4.74
CA ALA A 358 -20.32 0.29 -5.40
C ALA A 358 -20.52 -0.15 -6.86
N ARG A 359 -19.43 -0.23 -7.64
CA ARG A 359 -19.47 -0.72 -9.05
C ARG A 359 -19.96 -2.18 -9.18
N PHE A 360 -20.01 -2.93 -8.08
CA PHE A 360 -20.54 -4.29 -8.04
C PHE A 360 -22.00 -4.37 -7.57
N GLY A 361 -22.76 -3.28 -7.68
CA GLY A 361 -24.18 -3.27 -7.31
C GLY A 361 -24.43 -3.37 -5.80
N GLN A 362 -23.41 -3.07 -4.98
CA GLN A 362 -23.56 -2.92 -3.52
C GLN A 362 -23.98 -1.49 -3.11
N GLU A 363 -24.49 -0.71 -4.06
CA GLU A 363 -25.00 0.65 -3.90
C GLU A 363 -26.25 0.65 -3.02
N GLY A 364 -26.09 0.95 -1.73
CA GLY A 364 -27.20 1.03 -0.76
C GLY A 364 -26.96 0.29 0.56
N ARG A 365 -25.95 -0.59 0.64
CA ARG A 365 -25.59 -1.35 1.86
C ARG A 365 -24.36 -0.78 2.59
N THR A 366 -24.00 0.48 2.36
CA THR A 366 -22.68 1.05 2.75
C THR A 366 -22.34 0.90 4.24
N ALA A 367 -23.33 1.03 5.14
CA ALA A 367 -23.11 0.86 6.59
C ALA A 367 -22.89 -0.63 6.96
N ASP A 368 -23.69 -1.54 6.41
CA ASP A 368 -23.53 -2.98 6.61
C ASP A 368 -22.18 -3.47 6.07
N LEU A 369 -21.77 -2.98 4.90
CA LEU A 369 -20.46 -3.31 4.30
C LEU A 369 -19.30 -2.88 5.21
N HIS A 370 -19.42 -1.75 5.89
CA HIS A 370 -18.38 -1.28 6.80
C HIS A 370 -18.22 -2.22 7.98
N ALA A 371 -19.32 -2.61 8.61
CA ALA A 371 -19.31 -3.56 9.72
C ALA A 371 -18.82 -4.96 9.26
N GLU A 372 -19.26 -5.43 8.08
CA GLU A 372 -18.82 -6.69 7.49
C GLU A 372 -17.31 -6.69 7.22
N ILE A 373 -16.77 -5.66 6.57
CA ILE A 373 -15.33 -5.56 6.27
C ILE A 373 -14.52 -5.48 7.58
N SER A 374 -15.00 -4.71 8.56
CA SER A 374 -14.35 -4.63 9.89
C SER A 374 -14.24 -6.02 10.52
N GLY A 375 -15.34 -6.76 10.56
CA GLY A 375 -15.36 -8.13 11.09
C GLY A 375 -14.47 -9.09 10.31
N MET A 376 -14.43 -8.99 8.98
CA MET A 376 -13.52 -9.79 8.13
C MET A 376 -12.04 -9.52 8.45
N VAL A 377 -11.65 -8.25 8.60
CA VAL A 377 -10.26 -7.85 8.92
C VAL A 377 -9.88 -8.34 10.33
N GLU A 378 -10.78 -8.22 11.31
CA GLU A 378 -10.56 -8.73 12.67
C GLU A 378 -10.36 -10.26 12.70
N ARG A 379 -11.17 -11.00 11.94
CA ARG A 379 -11.01 -12.47 11.80
C ARG A 379 -9.69 -12.83 11.14
N ALA A 380 -9.27 -12.05 10.13
CA ALA A 380 -7.99 -12.25 9.46
C ALA A 380 -6.81 -12.01 10.41
N TYR A 381 -6.87 -10.96 11.24
CA TYR A 381 -5.87 -10.70 12.28
C TYR A 381 -5.79 -11.86 13.30
N ALA A 382 -6.94 -12.34 13.78
CA ALA A 382 -6.98 -13.48 14.70
C ALA A 382 -6.44 -14.77 14.07
N SER A 383 -6.72 -14.99 12.78
CA SER A 383 -6.20 -16.12 12.00
C SER A 383 -4.68 -16.05 11.82
N ALA A 384 -4.14 -14.89 11.42
CA ALA A 384 -2.71 -14.64 11.32
C ALA A 384 -2.00 -14.98 12.64
N ARG A 385 -2.55 -14.53 13.77
CA ARG A 385 -2.03 -14.85 15.09
C ARG A 385 -2.08 -16.34 15.44
N ARG A 386 -3.14 -17.06 15.06
CA ARG A 386 -3.21 -18.53 15.26
C ARG A 386 -2.14 -19.27 14.46
N MET A 387 -1.79 -18.76 13.28
CA MET A 387 -0.70 -19.29 12.47
C MET A 387 0.70 -18.87 12.96
N GLY A 388 0.80 -18.03 13.99
CA GLY A 388 2.09 -17.50 14.46
C GLY A 388 2.66 -16.37 13.59
N LEU A 389 1.86 -15.82 12.68
CA LEU A 389 2.26 -14.69 11.83
C LEU A 389 2.11 -13.37 12.60
N VAL A 390 3.10 -12.50 12.49
CA VAL A 390 3.13 -11.19 13.15
C VAL A 390 3.05 -10.07 12.13
N PRO A 391 2.38 -8.94 12.45
CA PRO A 391 2.25 -7.83 11.51
C PRO A 391 3.61 -7.16 11.27
N TYR A 392 3.97 -6.91 10.01
CA TYR A 392 5.28 -6.37 9.65
C TYR A 392 5.23 -5.14 8.74
N TYR A 393 4.10 -4.88 8.08
CA TYR A 393 3.88 -3.63 7.34
C TYR A 393 2.39 -3.28 7.30
N LEU A 394 2.10 -1.99 7.24
CA LEU A 394 0.73 -1.49 7.29
C LEU A 394 0.56 -0.20 6.48
N TYR A 395 -0.51 -0.15 5.68
CA TYR A 395 -0.88 1.07 4.97
C TYR A 395 -2.39 1.18 4.75
N ARG A 396 -2.87 2.42 4.65
CA ARG A 396 -4.27 2.77 4.44
C ARG A 396 -4.48 3.34 3.05
N GLN A 397 -5.58 2.98 2.39
CA GLN A 397 -5.88 3.53 1.07
C GLN A 397 -6.58 4.89 1.18
N LYS A 398 -6.19 5.85 0.33
CA LYS A 398 -6.90 7.13 0.22
C LYS A 398 -8.30 6.89 -0.33
N ASN A 399 -9.29 7.63 0.18
CA ASN A 399 -10.67 7.64 -0.32
C ASN A 399 -11.48 6.36 -0.06
N ILE A 400 -11.12 5.56 0.96
CA ILE A 400 -11.99 4.50 1.50
C ILE A 400 -12.87 5.12 2.60
N ALA A 401 -14.19 5.09 2.38
CA ALA A 401 -15.15 5.28 3.46
C ALA A 401 -14.93 4.17 4.50
N GLY A 402 -14.75 4.51 5.77
CA GLY A 402 -14.41 3.53 6.82
C GLY A 402 -12.94 3.39 7.19
N ASN A 403 -12.05 3.95 6.37
CA ASN A 403 -10.65 4.18 6.74
C ASN A 403 -9.81 2.94 7.09
N PHE A 404 -10.11 1.81 6.46
CA PHE A 404 -9.42 0.54 6.67
C PHE A 404 -7.94 0.55 6.28
N GLU A 405 -7.17 -0.26 6.97
CA GLU A 405 -5.79 -0.62 6.66
C GLU A 405 -5.70 -1.90 5.83
N ASN A 406 -4.57 -2.04 5.14
CA ASN A 406 -4.07 -3.30 4.64
C ASN A 406 -2.85 -3.64 5.49
N VAL A 407 -2.73 -4.91 5.86
CA VAL A 407 -1.70 -5.38 6.79
C VAL A 407 -1.07 -6.63 6.22
N GLY A 408 0.26 -6.66 6.20
CA GLY A 408 1.00 -7.91 6.01
C GLY A 408 1.40 -8.52 7.33
N TYR A 409 1.22 -9.83 7.41
CA TYR A 409 1.64 -10.68 8.49
C TYR A 409 2.66 -11.69 7.94
N ALA A 410 3.69 -11.99 8.71
CA ALA A 410 4.70 -12.97 8.32
C ALA A 410 5.24 -13.70 9.53
N GLU A 411 5.79 -14.88 9.30
CA GLU A 411 6.71 -15.49 10.26
C GLU A 411 7.97 -14.63 10.41
N LEU A 412 8.73 -14.89 11.48
CA LEU A 412 10.02 -14.24 11.69
C LEU A 412 10.94 -14.46 10.47
N ASP A 413 11.62 -13.41 10.02
CA ASP A 413 12.51 -13.42 8.85
C ASP A 413 11.85 -13.72 7.48
N LYS A 414 10.52 -13.79 7.41
CA LYS A 414 9.78 -14.00 6.14
C LYS A 414 9.07 -12.74 5.62
N ALA A 415 9.19 -11.64 6.34
CA ALA A 415 8.63 -10.34 6.00
C ALA A 415 9.05 -9.87 4.59
N GLY A 416 8.09 -9.27 3.88
CA GLY A 416 8.32 -8.59 2.60
C GLY A 416 8.99 -7.22 2.79
N ILE A 417 10.32 -7.17 2.77
CA ILE A 417 11.16 -5.98 2.89
C ILE A 417 10.83 -4.96 1.79
N TYR A 418 10.61 -5.39 0.54
CA TYR A 418 10.23 -4.47 -0.54
C TYR A 418 8.92 -3.72 -0.23
N ASN A 419 7.93 -4.41 0.37
CA ASN A 419 6.64 -3.82 0.75
C ASN A 419 6.78 -2.76 1.84
N ILE A 420 7.75 -2.91 2.74
CA ILE A 420 8.12 -1.87 3.71
C ILE A 420 8.74 -0.70 2.95
N LEU A 421 9.76 -0.94 2.13
CA LEU A 421 10.55 0.12 1.47
C LEU A 421 9.75 0.98 0.49
N ILE A 422 8.82 0.38 -0.26
CA ILE A 422 7.94 1.12 -1.18
C ILE A 422 7.00 2.09 -0.44
N MET A 423 6.65 1.78 0.80
CA MET A 423 5.79 2.60 1.67
C MET A 423 6.60 3.60 2.52
N GLU A 424 7.79 3.21 2.94
CA GLU A 424 8.68 3.97 3.80
C GLU A 424 9.31 5.16 3.10
N GLU A 425 9.63 5.01 1.81
CA GLU A 425 10.37 6.00 1.02
C GLU A 425 11.72 6.38 1.66
N LYS A 426 12.30 5.46 2.46
CA LYS A 426 13.61 5.57 3.12
C LYS A 426 14.79 5.20 2.20
N GLN A 427 14.50 4.65 1.03
CA GLN A 427 15.50 4.23 0.06
C GLN A 427 15.06 4.55 -1.37
N THR A 428 16.03 4.76 -2.25
CA THR A 428 15.80 4.84 -3.70
C THR A 428 15.25 3.50 -4.23
N ILE A 429 14.22 3.58 -5.07
CA ILE A 429 13.60 2.45 -5.76
C ILE A 429 13.79 2.66 -7.25
N LEU A 430 14.61 1.82 -7.86
CA LEU A 430 14.82 1.79 -9.31
C LEU A 430 13.80 0.82 -9.91
N ALA A 431 12.96 1.31 -10.80
CA ALA A 431 11.86 0.54 -11.34
C ALA A 431 12.01 0.38 -12.86
N ALA A 432 11.69 -0.79 -13.41
CA ALA A 432 11.68 -1.07 -14.85
C ALA A 432 10.33 -1.64 -15.29
N GLY A 433 9.96 -1.41 -16.54
CA GLY A 433 8.73 -1.90 -17.16
C GLY A 433 7.64 -0.84 -17.31
N ALA A 434 6.67 -1.11 -18.20
CA ALA A 434 5.51 -0.26 -18.42
C ALA A 434 4.75 0.05 -17.11
N GLY A 435 4.47 1.33 -16.87
CA GLY A 435 3.77 1.83 -15.69
C GLY A 435 4.58 1.78 -14.38
N ALA A 436 5.84 1.35 -14.41
CA ALA A 436 6.73 1.36 -13.26
C ALA A 436 7.13 2.81 -12.88
N SER A 437 7.33 3.05 -11.58
CA SER A 437 7.68 4.37 -11.05
C SER A 437 8.98 4.29 -10.26
N THR A 438 10.05 4.85 -10.82
CA THR A 438 11.32 5.02 -10.11
C THR A 438 11.17 6.14 -9.10
N LYS A 439 11.54 5.88 -7.84
CA LYS A 439 11.53 6.83 -6.73
C LYS A 439 12.97 7.09 -6.30
N ILE A 440 13.47 8.31 -6.48
CA ILE A 440 14.85 8.67 -6.15
C ILE A 440 14.82 9.56 -4.91
N LEU A 441 15.43 9.07 -3.84
CA LEU A 441 15.63 9.82 -2.61
C LEU A 441 16.92 10.65 -2.77
N LEU A 442 16.77 11.97 -2.77
CA LEU A 442 17.86 12.92 -2.92
C LEU A 442 18.57 13.12 -1.57
N LYS A 443 19.90 13.11 -1.58
CA LYS A 443 20.70 13.43 -0.38
C LYS A 443 20.55 14.90 0.03
N ASN A 444 20.51 15.77 -0.97
CA ASN A 444 20.29 17.20 -0.79
C ASN A 444 18.91 17.54 -1.36
N PRO A 445 17.97 18.01 -0.54
CA PRO A 445 16.66 18.43 -1.03
C PRO A 445 16.78 19.56 -2.05
N ILE A 446 15.82 19.62 -2.97
CA ILE A 446 15.72 20.68 -3.99
C ILE A 446 14.46 21.52 -3.75
N ILE A 447 14.50 22.78 -4.16
CA ILE A 447 13.33 23.66 -4.13
C ILE A 447 12.62 23.57 -5.48
N ARG A 448 11.35 23.16 -5.48
CA ARG A 448 10.49 23.19 -6.68
C ARG A 448 9.82 24.54 -6.86
N ASP A 449 9.31 24.77 -8.08
CA ASP A 449 8.43 25.89 -8.39
C ASP A 449 7.30 25.99 -7.35
N GLY A 450 7.24 27.13 -6.66
CA GLY A 450 6.36 27.33 -5.50
C GLY A 450 7.06 27.28 -4.13
N GLY A 451 8.39 27.21 -4.09
CA GLY A 451 9.19 27.36 -2.85
C GLY A 451 9.22 26.13 -1.96
N LYS A 452 8.64 25.00 -2.41
CA LYS A 452 8.57 23.78 -1.61
C LYS A 452 9.85 22.96 -1.76
N GLU A 453 10.49 22.69 -0.63
CA GLU A 453 11.60 21.76 -0.53
C GLU A 453 11.10 20.31 -0.70
N VAL A 454 11.78 19.55 -1.56
CA VAL A 454 11.49 18.12 -1.80
C VAL A 454 12.77 17.32 -1.82
N ASN A 455 12.75 16.17 -1.15
CA ASN A 455 13.83 15.20 -1.11
C ASN A 455 13.51 13.93 -1.92
N LEU A 456 12.37 13.89 -2.61
CA LEU A 456 11.94 12.73 -3.41
C LEU A 456 11.57 13.15 -4.84
N VAL A 457 12.21 12.52 -5.81
CA VAL A 457 11.90 12.67 -7.25
C VAL A 457 11.29 11.37 -7.77
N ARG A 458 10.35 11.50 -8.71
CA ARG A 458 9.72 10.36 -9.37
C ARG A 458 9.96 10.44 -10.87
N ALA A 459 10.42 9.34 -11.45
CA ALA A 459 10.51 9.15 -12.89
C ALA A 459 9.59 7.98 -13.28
N GLU A 460 8.49 8.30 -13.96
CA GLU A 460 7.45 7.33 -14.31
C GLU A 460 7.59 6.86 -15.75
N ASN A 461 7.52 5.54 -15.94
CA ASN A 461 7.38 4.93 -17.25
C ASN A 461 5.93 5.06 -17.73
N VAL A 462 5.75 5.19 -19.05
CA VAL A 462 4.41 5.17 -19.64
C VAL A 462 3.70 3.85 -19.36
N LYS A 463 2.39 3.91 -19.12
CA LYS A 463 1.56 2.75 -18.75
C LYS A 463 1.18 1.87 -19.93
N ASN A 464 1.05 2.46 -21.13
CA ASN A 464 0.68 1.73 -22.33
C ASN A 464 1.89 0.91 -22.82
N ILE A 465 1.67 -0.38 -23.08
CA ILE A 465 2.73 -1.32 -23.46
C ILE A 465 3.33 -0.97 -24.82
N ASN A 466 2.54 -0.54 -25.80
CA ASN A 466 3.05 -0.13 -27.11
C ASN A 466 3.90 1.14 -27.01
N ASP A 467 3.42 2.13 -26.25
CA ASP A 467 4.16 3.37 -26.04
C ASP A 467 5.48 3.09 -25.31
N TYR A 468 5.47 2.18 -24.34
CA TYR A 468 6.67 1.78 -23.61
C TYR A 468 7.71 1.14 -24.53
N ILE A 469 7.29 0.21 -25.39
CA ILE A 469 8.17 -0.42 -26.39
C ILE A 469 8.73 0.63 -27.35
N ALA A 470 7.87 1.47 -27.92
CA ALA A 470 8.26 2.45 -28.93
C ALA A 470 9.13 3.59 -28.39
N ARG A 471 8.98 3.93 -27.10
CA ARG A 471 9.62 5.09 -26.46
C ARG A 471 10.62 4.67 -25.37
N ILE A 472 11.15 3.45 -25.44
CA ILE A 472 12.03 2.91 -24.40
C ILE A 472 13.26 3.79 -24.15
N ASP A 473 13.82 4.39 -25.20
CA ASP A 473 14.97 5.30 -25.10
C ASP A 473 14.63 6.58 -24.32
N GLU A 474 13.43 7.13 -24.54
CA GLU A 474 12.94 8.27 -23.77
C GLU A 474 12.74 7.91 -22.30
N MET A 475 12.24 6.70 -21.99
CA MET A 475 12.06 6.25 -20.59
C MET A 475 13.41 6.13 -19.87
N ILE A 476 14.43 5.63 -20.58
CA ILE A 476 15.80 5.53 -20.11
C ILE A 476 16.41 6.92 -19.86
N GLU A 477 16.28 7.84 -20.82
CA GLU A 477 16.82 9.20 -20.73
C GLU A 477 16.29 9.96 -19.51
N ARG A 478 14.96 9.91 -19.28
CA ARG A 478 14.30 10.54 -18.12
C ARG A 478 14.84 10.05 -16.77
N LYS A 479 15.25 8.79 -16.66
CA LYS A 479 15.87 8.26 -15.43
C LYS A 479 17.28 8.81 -15.27
N GLY A 480 18.05 8.84 -16.35
CA GLY A 480 19.41 9.38 -16.38
C GLY A 480 19.53 10.82 -15.89
N GLU A 481 18.47 11.63 -16.05
CA GLU A 481 18.44 13.01 -15.54
C GLU A 481 18.57 13.11 -14.01
N TRP A 482 18.14 12.09 -13.26
CA TRP A 482 18.02 12.17 -11.80
C TRP A 482 18.82 11.13 -11.04
N LEU A 483 19.22 10.03 -11.69
CA LEU A 483 19.94 8.94 -11.03
C LEU A 483 21.22 9.46 -10.36
N TRP A 484 21.27 9.29 -9.04
CA TRP A 484 22.40 9.58 -8.16
C TRP A 484 22.81 11.05 -8.06
N ARG A 485 21.90 11.98 -8.36
CA ARG A 485 22.09 13.41 -8.10
C ARG A 485 21.93 13.78 -6.63
#